data_AF-A0A815I5A4-F1
#
_entry.id   AF-A0A815I5A4-F1
#
_cell.length_a   1.000
_cell.length_b   1.000
_cell.length_c   1.000
_cell.angle_alpha   90.00
_cell.angle_beta   90.00
_cell.angle_gamma   90.00
#
_symmetry.space_group_name_H-M   'P 1'
#
loop_
_entity.id
_entity.type
_entity.pdbx_description
1 polymer ?
#
loop_
_entity_poly.entity_id
_entity_poly.type
_entity_poly.pdbx_seq_one_letter_code
_entity_poly.pdbx_strand_id
1 'polypeptide(L)'
;MYKPIKHSHQSSGRWSPFERLDNSDLPLEKIQPPTMEVFRCMQPILQNVFHINRDNNSRMLFVILLINYKITVVCDDSGSMRTPVDHTGKTRWDGLREIVKVILEITVIFDSNGVDIHFLNRPPILRVTDPTVIDEQFSIPPRGYTPLVPVLTRIFSSPEAQRGRDKKVLVFIATDGTPTDARGNVNIDKLDEVMTRVRNAETTHVMFLICTDDPACVAYLVDFDERMANVDVTDDFFTEREKVWKKNGPNYPFSKGDYIAKTLLGAIDPEIDAINDTPWL
;
A
#
# COMPACT_ATOMS: atom_id res chain seq x y z
N MET A 1 -20.74 -12.83 -66.31
CA MET A 1 -21.35 -13.88 -65.48
C MET A 1 -20.26 -14.84 -65.01
N TYR A 2 -19.75 -14.62 -63.80
CA TYR A 2 -18.79 -15.51 -63.16
C TYR A 2 -19.22 -15.65 -61.70
N LYS A 3 -19.45 -16.89 -61.25
CA LYS A 3 -19.86 -17.23 -59.89
C LYS A 3 -18.71 -17.02 -58.90
N PRO A 4 -18.93 -16.50 -57.68
CA PRO A 4 -17.88 -16.45 -56.66
C PRO A 4 -17.76 -17.78 -55.91
N ILE A 5 -16.50 -18.11 -55.61
CA ILE A 5 -16.04 -19.24 -54.79
C ILE A 5 -16.12 -18.84 -53.32
N LYS A 6 -16.65 -19.74 -52.47
CA LYS A 6 -16.72 -19.56 -51.01
C LYS A 6 -15.32 -19.60 -50.41
N HIS A 7 -14.91 -18.52 -49.74
CA HIS A 7 -13.80 -18.54 -48.79
C HIS A 7 -14.36 -18.41 -47.36
N SER A 8 -13.97 -19.38 -46.53
CA SER A 8 -14.19 -19.44 -45.09
C SER A 8 -13.44 -18.30 -44.40
N HIS A 9 -14.16 -17.44 -43.68
CA HIS A 9 -13.56 -16.50 -42.74
C HIS A 9 -13.16 -17.24 -41.46
N GLN A 10 -11.86 -17.41 -41.25
CA GLN A 10 -11.28 -17.60 -39.94
C GLN A 10 -11.22 -16.24 -39.24
N SER A 11 -11.82 -16.18 -38.06
CA SER A 11 -11.68 -15.12 -37.07
C SER A 11 -10.24 -15.01 -36.58
N SER A 12 -9.64 -13.83 -36.66
CA SER A 12 -8.33 -13.55 -36.05
C SER A 12 -8.45 -12.42 -35.02
N GLY A 13 -8.07 -12.75 -33.77
CA GLY A 13 -7.38 -11.84 -32.86
C GLY A 13 -8.22 -10.95 -31.95
N ARG A 14 -9.07 -11.52 -31.08
CA ARG A 14 -9.54 -10.82 -29.87
C ARG A 14 -8.40 -10.87 -28.84
N TRP A 15 -7.85 -9.72 -28.47
CA TRP A 15 -6.99 -9.61 -27.28
C TRP A 15 -7.81 -10.04 -26.06
N SER A 16 -7.34 -11.06 -25.35
CA SER A 16 -7.89 -11.55 -24.08
C SER A 16 -6.99 -11.03 -22.96
N PRO A 17 -7.49 -10.29 -21.95
CA PRO A 17 -6.66 -9.77 -20.86
C PRO A 17 -6.18 -10.83 -19.86
N PHE A 18 -6.45 -12.12 -20.13
CA PHE A 18 -6.19 -13.23 -19.21
C PHE A 18 -5.10 -14.19 -19.74
N GLU A 19 -4.04 -13.66 -20.34
CA GLU A 19 -2.76 -14.37 -20.31
C GLU A 19 -2.22 -14.26 -18.89
N ARG A 20 -2.42 -15.34 -18.11
CA ARG A 20 -1.81 -15.57 -16.80
C ARG A 20 -0.38 -15.03 -16.82
N LEU A 21 -0.09 -14.07 -15.94
CA LEU A 21 1.25 -13.94 -15.42
C LEU A 21 1.61 -15.31 -14.84
N ASP A 22 2.58 -15.94 -15.48
CA ASP A 22 3.12 -17.22 -15.07
C ASP A 22 3.67 -17.06 -13.64
N ASN A 23 3.12 -17.82 -12.70
CA ASN A 23 3.60 -17.87 -11.31
C ASN A 23 5.00 -18.55 -11.21
N SER A 24 5.73 -18.66 -12.32
CA SER A 24 7.05 -19.28 -12.42
C SER A 24 8.21 -18.41 -11.96
N ASP A 25 8.02 -17.10 -11.78
CA ASP A 25 9.16 -16.18 -11.56
C ASP A 25 9.54 -15.94 -10.09
N LEU A 26 8.89 -16.63 -9.16
CA LEU A 26 9.40 -16.75 -7.78
C LEU A 26 9.53 -18.24 -7.42
N PRO A 27 10.75 -18.81 -7.46
CA PRO A 27 10.95 -20.14 -6.93
C PRO A 27 10.66 -20.11 -5.43
N LEU A 28 9.55 -20.71 -5.01
CA LEU A 28 9.19 -20.97 -3.61
C LEU A 28 10.34 -21.67 -2.86
N GLU A 29 11.24 -22.35 -3.58
CA GLU A 29 12.45 -23.01 -3.07
C GLU A 29 13.54 -22.04 -2.56
N LYS A 30 13.46 -20.73 -2.85
CA LYS A 30 14.45 -19.73 -2.38
C LYS A 30 14.02 -18.93 -1.16
N ILE A 31 12.77 -19.07 -0.71
CA ILE A 31 12.34 -18.48 0.54
C ILE A 31 12.89 -19.37 1.65
N GLN A 32 14.00 -18.97 2.28
CA GLN A 32 14.42 -19.62 3.52
C GLN A 32 13.22 -19.59 4.47
N PRO A 33 12.80 -20.74 5.02
CA PRO A 33 11.70 -20.75 5.97
C PRO A 33 12.04 -19.77 7.09
N PRO A 34 11.09 -18.94 7.53
CA PRO A 34 11.33 -18.01 8.61
C PRO A 34 11.90 -18.78 9.79
N THR A 35 12.90 -18.20 10.46
CA THR A 35 13.47 -18.83 11.63
C THR A 35 12.35 -19.09 12.65
N MET A 36 12.51 -20.13 13.48
CA MET A 36 11.53 -20.41 14.55
C MET A 36 11.30 -19.21 15.49
N GLU A 37 12.25 -18.28 15.53
CA GLU A 37 12.17 -17.03 16.26
C GLU A 37 11.20 -16.04 15.60
N VAL A 38 11.30 -15.84 14.28
CA VAL A 38 10.33 -15.08 13.48
C VAL A 38 8.93 -15.67 13.61
N PHE A 39 8.80 -17.00 13.51
CA PHE A 39 7.52 -17.70 13.71
C PHE A 39 6.89 -17.39 15.08
N ARG A 40 7.68 -17.46 16.17
CA ARG A 40 7.20 -17.18 17.53
C ARG A 40 6.80 -15.71 17.72
N CYS A 41 7.56 -14.77 17.17
CA CYS A 41 7.22 -13.34 17.21
C CYS A 41 5.95 -13.03 16.42
N MET A 42 5.74 -13.72 15.31
CA MET A 42 4.55 -13.55 14.46
C MET A 42 3.31 -14.19 15.05
N GLN A 43 3.41 -15.27 15.84
CA GLN A 43 2.27 -16.05 16.27
C GLN A 43 1.16 -15.22 16.98
N PRO A 44 1.45 -14.31 17.92
CA PRO A 44 0.42 -13.47 18.55
C PRO A 44 -0.19 -12.42 17.59
N ILE A 45 0.61 -11.94 16.63
CA ILE A 45 0.17 -10.99 15.61
C ILE A 45 -0.73 -11.74 14.61
N LEU A 46 -0.24 -12.80 13.97
CA LEU A 46 -0.97 -13.63 13.01
C LEU A 46 -2.27 -14.23 13.58
N GLN A 47 -2.30 -14.63 14.85
CA GLN A 47 -3.51 -15.15 15.51
C GLN A 47 -4.63 -14.09 15.63
N ASN A 48 -4.26 -12.82 15.72
CA ASN A 48 -5.20 -11.70 15.82
C ASN A 48 -5.41 -10.97 14.47
N VAL A 49 -4.59 -11.29 13.47
CA VAL A 49 -4.45 -10.48 12.25
C VAL A 49 -4.94 -11.15 10.98
N PHE A 50 -5.20 -12.45 10.96
CA PHE A 50 -5.71 -13.08 9.74
C PHE A 50 -6.89 -14.00 10.01
N HIS A 51 -8.09 -13.54 9.63
CA HIS A 51 -9.30 -14.34 9.50
C HIS A 51 -9.74 -14.55 8.05
N ILE A 52 -9.08 -13.91 7.06
CA ILE A 52 -9.26 -14.25 5.64
C ILE A 52 -9.16 -15.78 5.47
N ASN A 53 -10.15 -16.34 4.78
CA ASN A 53 -10.53 -17.76 4.78
C ASN A 53 -9.47 -18.65 4.10
N ARG A 54 -8.32 -18.81 4.75
CA ARG A 54 -7.19 -19.63 4.32
C ARG A 54 -6.64 -20.41 5.52
N ASP A 55 -6.01 -21.56 5.23
CA ASP A 55 -5.35 -22.36 6.26
C ASP A 55 -4.18 -21.59 6.93
N ASN A 56 -3.75 -22.06 8.10
CA ASN A 56 -2.71 -21.39 8.90
C ASN A 56 -1.35 -21.26 8.16
N ASN A 57 -1.04 -22.17 7.23
CA ASN A 57 0.18 -22.14 6.45
C ASN A 57 0.15 -21.02 5.41
N SER A 58 -1.00 -20.79 4.78
CA SER A 58 -1.21 -19.70 3.82
C SER A 58 -1.08 -18.33 4.50
N ARG A 59 -1.64 -18.16 5.71
CA ARG A 59 -1.57 -16.89 6.48
C ARG A 59 -0.14 -16.45 6.76
N MET A 60 0.73 -17.41 7.04
CA MET A 60 2.13 -17.16 7.33
C MET A 60 2.95 -16.80 6.10
N LEU A 61 2.59 -17.37 4.93
CA LEU A 61 3.24 -17.09 3.66
C LEU A 61 3.14 -15.60 3.26
N PHE A 62 2.02 -14.96 3.58
CA PHE A 62 1.74 -13.57 3.20
C PHE A 62 2.63 -12.55 3.91
N VAL A 63 2.80 -12.66 5.22
CA VAL A 63 3.65 -11.71 5.95
C VAL A 63 5.14 -11.97 5.69
N ILE A 64 5.52 -13.20 5.32
CA ILE A 64 6.88 -13.50 4.85
C ILE A 64 7.20 -12.72 3.58
N LEU A 65 6.23 -12.38 2.71
CA LEU A 65 6.51 -11.60 1.50
C LEU A 65 7.18 -10.26 1.82
N LEU A 66 6.88 -9.66 2.98
CA LEU A 66 7.48 -8.41 3.44
C LEU A 66 9.01 -8.50 3.63
N ILE A 67 9.58 -9.71 3.78
CA ILE A 67 11.04 -9.88 3.87
C ILE A 67 11.78 -9.36 2.63
N ASN A 68 11.11 -9.39 1.48
CA ASN A 68 11.65 -8.96 0.19
C ASN A 68 11.51 -7.44 -0.02
N TYR A 69 10.94 -6.72 0.94
CA TYR A 69 10.70 -5.28 0.86
C TYR A 69 11.41 -4.52 1.97
N LYS A 70 11.99 -3.39 1.60
CA LYS A 70 12.30 -2.28 2.51
C LYS A 70 11.04 -1.42 2.60
N ILE A 71 10.53 -1.22 3.80
CA ILE A 71 9.35 -0.37 4.02
C ILE A 71 9.80 1.06 4.28
N THR A 72 9.23 1.99 3.52
CA THR A 72 9.39 3.44 3.69
C THR A 72 8.01 4.05 3.87
N VAL A 73 7.80 4.75 4.98
CA VAL A 73 6.53 5.40 5.30
C VAL A 73 6.62 6.89 4.96
N VAL A 74 5.62 7.40 4.25
CA VAL A 74 5.43 8.83 3.99
C VAL A 74 4.22 9.30 4.78
N CYS A 75 4.47 10.07 5.82
CA CYS A 75 3.45 10.67 6.68
C CYS A 75 3.08 12.05 6.13
N ASP A 76 1.83 12.21 5.76
CA ASP A 76 1.25 13.53 5.57
C ASP A 76 1.20 14.27 6.91
N ASP A 77 2.05 15.27 7.06
CA ASP A 77 2.07 16.19 8.21
C ASP A 77 1.56 17.58 7.82
N SER A 78 0.66 17.67 6.83
CA SER A 78 0.00 18.92 6.43
C SER A 78 -1.06 19.38 7.44
N GLY A 79 -1.47 20.66 7.34
CA GLY A 79 -2.41 21.24 8.29
C GLY A 79 -3.78 20.52 8.39
N SER A 80 -4.25 19.89 7.30
CA SER A 80 -5.53 19.17 7.25
C SER A 80 -5.56 17.95 8.17
N MET A 81 -4.41 17.35 8.46
CA MET A 81 -4.30 16.19 9.34
C MET A 81 -4.65 16.48 10.81
N ARG A 82 -4.84 17.76 11.18
CA ARG A 82 -5.43 18.16 12.48
C ARG A 82 -6.94 17.96 12.55
N THR A 83 -7.58 17.59 11.45
CA THR A 83 -9.04 17.39 11.42
C THR A 83 -9.42 16.29 12.40
N PRO A 84 -10.38 16.53 13.31
CA PRO A 84 -10.89 15.49 14.19
C PRO A 84 -11.48 14.33 13.39
N VAL A 85 -11.14 13.12 13.79
CA VAL A 85 -11.85 11.90 13.38
C VAL A 85 -12.85 11.67 14.50
N ASP A 86 -14.14 11.68 14.19
CA ASP A 86 -15.26 11.38 15.11
C ASP A 86 -15.37 12.25 16.40
N HIS A 87 -16.11 11.76 17.40
CA HIS A 87 -16.36 12.42 18.71
C HIS A 87 -15.39 12.00 19.83
N THR A 88 -14.35 11.23 19.53
CA THR A 88 -13.35 10.71 20.48
C THR A 88 -12.32 11.77 20.88
N GLY A 89 -12.27 12.89 20.17
CA GLY A 89 -11.29 13.95 20.38
C GLY A 89 -9.92 13.66 19.76
N LYS A 90 -9.81 12.60 18.94
CA LYS A 90 -8.61 12.29 18.15
C LYS A 90 -8.65 12.97 16.79
N THR A 91 -7.48 13.22 16.23
CA THR A 91 -7.29 13.77 14.89
C THR A 91 -6.82 12.69 13.92
N ARG A 92 -6.85 12.99 12.61
CA ARG A 92 -6.30 12.12 11.56
C ARG A 92 -4.82 11.82 11.82
N TRP A 93 -4.09 12.81 12.33
CA TRP A 93 -2.70 12.67 12.77
C TRP A 93 -2.52 11.65 13.91
N ASP A 94 -3.44 11.62 14.88
CA ASP A 94 -3.40 10.62 15.96
C ASP A 94 -3.66 9.21 15.43
N GLY A 95 -4.60 9.07 14.48
CA GLY A 95 -4.85 7.80 13.80
C GLY A 95 -3.62 7.31 13.03
N LEU A 96 -2.98 8.21 12.27
CA LEU A 96 -1.75 7.92 11.55
C LEU A 96 -0.63 7.47 12.50
N ARG A 97 -0.43 8.13 13.64
CA ARG A 97 0.57 7.74 14.64
C ARG A 97 0.43 6.27 15.03
N GLU A 98 -0.78 5.84 15.37
CA GLU A 98 -1.03 4.46 15.81
C GLU A 98 -0.74 3.45 14.70
N ILE A 99 -1.10 3.77 13.45
CA ILE A 99 -0.83 2.90 12.30
C ILE A 99 0.68 2.79 12.03
N VAL A 100 1.41 3.89 12.07
CA VAL A 100 2.88 3.88 11.87
C VAL A 100 3.58 3.04 12.93
N LYS A 101 3.12 3.07 14.19
CA LYS A 101 3.65 2.21 15.26
C LYS A 101 3.43 0.73 14.96
N VAL A 102 2.24 0.36 14.52
CA VAL A 102 1.92 -1.02 14.13
C VAL A 102 2.79 -1.47 12.95
N ILE A 103 2.94 -0.63 11.92
CA ILE A 103 3.81 -0.93 10.77
C ILE A 103 5.25 -1.13 11.22
N LEU A 104 5.76 -0.25 12.09
CA LEU A 104 7.11 -0.35 12.62
C LEU A 104 7.31 -1.68 13.38
N GLU A 105 6.42 -1.99 14.34
CA GLU A 105 6.48 -3.21 15.14
C GLU A 105 6.46 -4.48 14.28
N ILE A 106 5.65 -4.50 13.21
CA ILE A 106 5.62 -5.62 12.27
C ILE A 106 6.91 -5.66 11.44
N THR A 107 7.37 -4.53 10.94
CA THR A 107 8.52 -4.48 10.02
C THR A 107 9.81 -4.91 10.68
N VAL A 108 10.07 -4.48 11.92
CA VAL A 108 11.32 -4.79 12.63
C VAL A 108 11.51 -6.28 12.93
N ILE A 109 10.45 -7.08 12.83
CA ILE A 109 10.53 -8.55 12.92
C ILE A 109 11.31 -9.13 11.74
N PHE A 110 11.20 -8.53 10.55
CA PHE A 110 11.77 -9.05 9.29
C PHE A 110 12.88 -8.18 8.72
N ASP A 111 13.00 -6.93 9.16
CA ASP A 111 14.06 -6.01 8.77
C ASP A 111 14.66 -5.32 9.99
N SER A 112 15.80 -5.85 10.44
CA SER A 112 16.57 -5.24 11.53
C SER A 112 17.17 -3.88 11.18
N ASN A 113 17.13 -3.45 9.91
CA ASN A 113 17.52 -2.11 9.52
C ASN A 113 16.44 -1.05 9.84
N GLY A 114 15.24 -1.48 10.21
CA GLY A 114 14.14 -0.58 10.57
C GLY A 114 13.40 0.01 9.39
N VAL A 115 12.58 1.02 9.69
CA VAL A 115 11.71 1.73 8.73
C VAL A 115 12.22 3.14 8.49
N ASP A 116 12.22 3.58 7.24
CA ASP A 116 12.46 4.99 6.91
C ASP A 116 11.14 5.76 6.97
N ILE A 117 11.10 6.87 7.70
CA ILE A 117 9.90 7.69 7.90
C ILE A 117 10.14 9.07 7.33
N HIS A 118 9.44 9.37 6.25
CA HIS A 118 9.41 10.65 5.59
C HIS A 118 8.19 11.43 6.03
N PHE A 119 8.37 12.73 6.15
CA PHE A 119 7.29 13.68 6.37
C PHE A 119 7.22 14.64 5.17
N LEU A 120 6.05 15.21 4.91
CA LEU A 120 5.89 16.13 3.79
C LEU A 120 6.53 17.50 4.05
N ASN A 121 6.45 18.00 5.27
CA ASN A 121 6.81 19.37 5.64
C ASN A 121 8.04 19.46 6.56
N ARG A 122 8.76 18.35 6.76
CA ARG A 122 10.00 18.30 7.58
C ARG A 122 10.95 17.18 7.15
N PRO A 123 12.21 17.19 7.61
CA PRO A 123 13.20 16.15 7.27
C PRO A 123 12.75 14.75 7.70
N PRO A 124 13.17 13.69 6.97
CA PRO A 124 12.89 12.31 7.34
C PRO A 124 13.73 11.88 8.55
N ILE A 125 13.27 10.82 9.22
CA ILE A 125 14.07 10.00 10.13
C ILE A 125 14.23 8.62 9.52
N LEU A 126 15.45 8.09 9.52
CA LEU A 126 15.79 6.87 8.79
C LEU A 126 16.09 5.73 9.77
N ARG A 127 15.85 4.49 9.34
CA ARG A 127 16.22 3.26 10.06
C ARG A 127 15.66 3.20 11.48
N VAL A 128 14.41 3.64 11.63
CA VAL A 128 13.71 3.65 12.92
C VAL A 128 13.39 2.22 13.31
N THR A 129 13.75 1.83 14.53
CA THR A 129 13.42 0.53 15.12
C THR A 129 12.67 0.65 16.45
N ASP A 130 12.70 1.83 17.06
CA ASP A 130 12.12 2.09 18.39
C ASP A 130 10.79 2.85 18.25
N PRO A 131 9.65 2.28 18.71
CA PRO A 131 8.36 2.96 18.62
C PRO A 131 8.26 4.24 19.45
N THR A 132 9.13 4.46 20.44
CA THR A 132 9.15 5.71 21.22
C THR A 132 9.54 6.92 20.36
N VAL A 133 10.39 6.71 19.34
CA VAL A 133 10.77 7.75 18.37
C VAL A 133 9.55 8.22 17.59
N ILE A 134 8.59 7.32 17.32
CA ILE A 134 7.33 7.69 16.65
C ILE A 134 6.53 8.64 17.53
N ASP A 135 6.42 8.34 18.83
CA ASP A 135 5.70 9.19 19.78
C ASP A 135 6.32 10.59 19.86
N GLU A 136 7.65 10.67 19.90
CA GLU A 136 8.37 11.94 19.86
C GLU A 136 8.11 12.73 18.58
N GLN A 137 8.21 12.09 17.40
CA GLN A 137 7.96 12.78 16.13
C GLN A 137 6.52 13.24 15.97
N PHE A 138 5.55 12.44 16.41
CA PHE A 138 4.14 12.79 16.31
C PHE A 138 3.69 13.79 17.36
N SER A 139 4.50 14.06 18.40
CA SER A 139 4.28 15.19 19.33
C SER A 139 4.40 16.56 18.65
N ILE A 140 5.12 16.63 17.52
CA ILE A 140 5.23 17.83 16.69
C ILE A 140 3.99 17.90 15.79
N PRO A 141 3.09 18.88 15.98
CA PRO A 141 1.81 18.89 15.31
C PRO A 141 1.96 19.20 13.81
N PRO A 142 1.08 18.65 12.97
CA PRO A 142 1.19 18.78 11.52
C PRO A 142 0.87 20.22 11.09
N ARG A 143 1.48 20.69 10.00
CA ARG A 143 1.38 22.05 9.47
C ARG A 143 1.83 22.11 8.01
N GLY A 144 1.37 23.12 7.29
CA GLY A 144 1.80 23.38 5.92
C GLY A 144 0.89 22.73 4.88
N TYR A 145 1.40 22.65 3.66
CA TYR A 145 0.70 22.09 2.49
C TYR A 145 0.97 20.59 2.37
N THR A 146 0.57 19.98 1.25
CA THR A 146 0.68 18.54 0.97
C THR A 146 1.66 18.27 -0.18
N PRO A 147 2.97 18.56 -0.03
CA PRO A 147 3.97 18.45 -1.10
C PRO A 147 4.40 16.99 -1.37
N LEU A 148 3.47 16.13 -1.81
CA LEU A 148 3.76 14.74 -2.17
C LEU A 148 4.78 14.62 -3.31
N VAL A 149 4.62 15.44 -4.37
CA VAL A 149 5.46 15.38 -5.58
C VAL A 149 6.97 15.42 -5.27
N PRO A 150 7.53 16.43 -4.57
CA PRO A 150 8.98 16.46 -4.30
C PRO A 150 9.45 15.35 -3.36
N VAL A 151 8.60 14.87 -2.44
CA VAL A 151 8.96 13.79 -1.50
C VAL A 151 9.05 12.46 -2.24
N LEU A 152 8.03 12.11 -3.02
CA LEU A 152 8.01 10.86 -3.78
C LEU A 152 9.06 10.85 -4.88
N THR A 153 9.29 11.99 -5.56
CA THR A 153 10.38 12.10 -6.55
C THR A 153 11.73 11.73 -5.92
N ARG A 154 12.00 12.17 -4.69
CA ARG A 154 13.24 11.85 -3.97
C ARG A 154 13.32 10.37 -3.61
N ILE A 155 12.23 9.78 -3.13
CA ILE A 155 12.19 8.35 -2.74
C ILE A 155 12.37 7.47 -3.98
N PHE A 156 11.63 7.73 -5.06
CA PHE A 156 11.71 6.93 -6.29
C PHE A 156 13.06 7.07 -7.02
N SER A 157 13.75 8.18 -6.81
CA SER A 157 15.10 8.39 -7.35
C SER A 157 16.21 7.91 -6.40
N SER A 158 15.87 7.33 -5.25
CA SER A 158 16.87 6.89 -4.27
C SER A 158 17.58 5.61 -4.74
N PRO A 159 18.80 5.32 -4.24
CA PRO A 159 19.50 4.08 -4.54
C PRO A 159 18.71 2.82 -4.18
N GLU A 160 17.86 2.87 -3.15
CA GLU A 160 17.02 1.75 -2.71
C GLU A 160 15.92 1.41 -3.72
N ALA A 161 15.40 2.41 -4.43
CA ALA A 161 14.37 2.22 -5.46
C ALA A 161 14.94 1.73 -6.81
N GLN A 162 16.26 1.60 -6.96
CA GLN A 162 16.88 1.15 -8.21
C GLN A 162 16.90 -0.38 -8.35
N ARG A 163 17.08 -0.86 -9.58
CA ARG A 163 17.26 -2.30 -9.86
C ARG A 163 18.57 -2.82 -9.27
N GLY A 164 18.62 -4.12 -8.99
CA GLY A 164 19.83 -4.80 -8.48
C GLY A 164 20.06 -4.63 -6.98
N ARG A 165 19.05 -4.20 -6.23
CA ARG A 165 19.03 -4.23 -4.76
C ARG A 165 18.48 -5.56 -4.26
N ASP A 166 18.89 -5.95 -3.05
CA ASP A 166 18.46 -7.21 -2.42
C ASP A 166 16.97 -7.21 -2.04
N LYS A 167 16.39 -6.02 -1.85
CA LYS A 167 14.98 -5.81 -1.54
C LYS A 167 14.37 -4.79 -2.49
N LYS A 168 13.10 -4.98 -2.82
CA LYS A 168 12.25 -3.94 -3.41
C LYS A 168 11.88 -2.91 -2.34
N VAL A 169 11.28 -1.79 -2.73
CA VAL A 169 10.77 -0.78 -1.80
C VAL A 169 9.25 -0.83 -1.79
N LEU A 170 8.65 -0.90 -0.59
CA LEU A 170 7.24 -0.60 -0.38
C LEU A 170 7.15 0.82 0.20
N VAL A 171 6.59 1.75 -0.57
CA VAL A 171 6.33 3.11 -0.12
C VAL A 171 4.89 3.19 0.38
N PHE A 172 4.74 3.25 1.70
CA PHE A 172 3.46 3.39 2.38
C PHE A 172 3.15 4.88 2.59
N ILE A 173 2.15 5.41 1.91
CA ILE A 173 1.82 6.83 1.92
C ILE A 173 0.49 7.00 2.64
N ALA A 174 0.47 7.73 3.75
CA ALA A 174 -0.78 8.07 4.42
C ALA A 174 -1.07 9.55 4.24
N THR A 175 -2.23 9.88 3.64
CA THR A 175 -2.62 11.25 3.32
C THR A 175 -4.13 11.43 3.40
N ASP A 176 -4.57 12.64 3.75
CA ASP A 176 -5.98 13.00 3.87
C ASP A 176 -6.46 13.96 2.78
N GLY A 177 -5.62 14.23 1.77
CA GLY A 177 -5.82 15.37 0.91
C GLY A 177 -5.20 15.29 -0.48
N THR A 178 -5.51 16.33 -1.24
CA THR A 178 -5.00 16.53 -2.59
C THR A 178 -3.55 17.04 -2.55
N PRO A 179 -2.63 16.51 -3.39
CA PRO A 179 -1.26 17.00 -3.45
C PRO A 179 -1.24 18.47 -3.88
N THR A 180 -0.38 19.25 -3.21
CA THR A 180 -0.21 20.69 -3.46
C THR A 180 1.26 21.08 -3.61
N ASP A 181 1.53 22.17 -4.31
CA ASP A 181 2.87 22.76 -4.37
C ASP A 181 3.17 23.66 -3.16
N ALA A 182 4.36 24.26 -3.13
CA ALA A 182 4.76 25.16 -2.04
C ALA A 182 3.93 26.45 -1.92
N ARG A 183 3.05 26.72 -2.89
CA ARG A 183 2.10 27.85 -2.90
C ARG A 183 0.66 27.40 -2.61
N GLY A 184 0.44 26.11 -2.35
CA GLY A 184 -0.89 25.54 -2.11
C GLY A 184 -1.68 25.24 -3.39
N ASN A 185 -1.09 25.31 -4.58
CA ASN A 185 -1.80 24.95 -5.81
C ASN A 185 -1.87 23.43 -5.93
N VAL A 186 -3.06 22.90 -6.24
CA VAL A 186 -3.28 21.48 -6.55
C VAL A 186 -2.39 21.06 -7.71
N ASN A 187 -1.73 19.90 -7.59
CA ASN A 187 -0.79 19.40 -8.60
C ASN A 187 -0.87 17.88 -8.82
N ILE A 188 -2.10 17.33 -8.85
CA ILE A 188 -2.37 15.90 -9.14
C ILE A 188 -1.68 15.46 -10.44
N ASP A 189 -1.75 16.24 -11.52
CA ASP A 189 -1.10 15.89 -12.81
C ASP A 189 0.42 15.68 -12.69
N LYS A 190 1.07 16.40 -11.76
CA LYS A 190 2.51 16.22 -11.50
C LYS A 190 2.77 14.99 -10.65
N LEU A 191 1.86 14.67 -9.73
CA LEU A 191 1.93 13.43 -8.96
C LEU A 191 1.76 12.22 -9.88
N ASP A 192 0.82 12.29 -10.81
CA ASP A 192 0.61 11.33 -11.90
C ASP A 192 1.90 11.10 -12.70
N GLU A 193 2.54 12.19 -13.12
CA GLU A 193 3.82 12.12 -13.85
C GLU A 193 4.92 11.43 -13.02
N VAL A 194 5.03 11.73 -11.73
CA VAL A 194 6.01 11.09 -10.84
C VAL A 194 5.71 9.59 -10.69
N MET A 195 4.44 9.23 -10.50
CA MET A 195 4.00 7.84 -10.34
C MET A 195 4.14 7.00 -11.62
N THR A 196 4.07 7.63 -12.79
CA THR A 196 4.14 6.95 -14.10
C THR A 196 5.54 6.97 -14.74
N ARG A 197 6.33 8.04 -14.54
CA ARG A 197 7.61 8.25 -15.23
C ARG A 197 8.84 8.14 -14.34
N VAL A 198 8.71 8.41 -13.04
CA VAL A 198 9.83 8.40 -12.10
C VAL A 198 9.85 7.10 -11.31
N ARG A 199 8.69 6.65 -10.80
CA ARG A 199 8.55 5.36 -10.15
C ARG A 199 8.90 4.23 -11.12
N ASN A 200 9.71 3.29 -10.67
CA ASN A 200 9.89 2.00 -11.33
C ASN A 200 9.01 0.95 -10.64
N ALA A 201 7.97 0.48 -11.31
CA ALA A 201 7.00 -0.46 -10.73
C ALA A 201 7.61 -1.82 -10.37
N GLU A 202 8.66 -2.26 -11.06
CA GLU A 202 9.33 -3.54 -10.78
C GLU A 202 10.04 -3.54 -9.42
N THR A 203 10.53 -2.38 -9.00
CA THR A 203 11.35 -2.21 -7.79
C THR A 203 10.63 -1.45 -6.67
N THR A 204 9.58 -0.69 -6.99
CA THR A 204 8.90 0.21 -6.06
C THR A 204 7.39 0.02 -6.11
N HIS A 205 6.84 -0.53 -5.04
CA HIS A 205 5.41 -0.73 -4.84
C HIS A 205 4.88 0.39 -3.94
N VAL A 206 3.65 0.81 -4.15
CA VAL A 206 3.07 1.96 -3.45
C VAL A 206 1.74 1.57 -2.83
N MET A 207 1.61 1.79 -1.53
CA MET A 207 0.36 1.66 -0.82
C MET A 207 -0.08 3.06 -0.40
N PHE A 208 -1.31 3.45 -0.72
CA PHE A 208 -1.93 4.63 -0.15
C PHE A 208 -2.91 4.25 0.96
N LEU A 209 -2.76 4.86 2.12
CA LEU A 209 -3.75 4.86 3.18
C LEU A 209 -4.50 6.20 3.19
N ILE A 210 -5.80 6.15 2.91
CA ILE A 210 -6.67 7.31 2.97
C ILE A 210 -6.98 7.65 4.43
N CYS A 211 -6.68 8.90 4.80
CA CYS A 211 -6.90 9.42 6.15
C CYS A 211 -8.06 10.44 6.21
N THR A 212 -8.96 10.46 5.23
CA THR A 212 -10.07 11.42 5.14
C THR A 212 -11.42 10.73 4.92
N ASP A 213 -12.48 11.36 5.40
CA ASP A 213 -13.89 11.03 5.14
C ASP A 213 -14.45 11.82 3.94
N ASP A 214 -13.64 12.71 3.34
CA ASP A 214 -13.99 13.39 2.09
C ASP A 214 -13.42 12.64 0.87
N PRO A 215 -14.24 11.84 0.17
CA PRO A 215 -13.77 11.06 -0.98
C PRO A 215 -13.34 11.93 -2.16
N ALA A 216 -13.81 13.18 -2.26
CA ALA A 216 -13.46 14.05 -3.38
C ALA A 216 -11.97 14.42 -3.38
N CYS A 217 -11.39 14.60 -2.19
CA CYS A 217 -9.99 14.97 -2.03
C CYS A 217 -9.01 13.87 -2.45
N VAL A 218 -9.46 12.62 -2.52
CA VAL A 218 -8.63 11.41 -2.75
C VAL A 218 -9.12 10.57 -3.94
N ALA A 219 -10.14 11.00 -4.67
CA ALA A 219 -10.71 10.26 -5.81
C ALA A 219 -9.67 9.90 -6.88
N TYR A 220 -8.62 10.72 -7.05
CA TYR A 220 -7.52 10.44 -7.99
C TYR A 220 -6.70 9.20 -7.61
N LEU A 221 -6.70 8.78 -6.34
CA LEU A 221 -5.99 7.57 -5.91
C LEU A 221 -6.68 6.31 -6.41
N VAL A 222 -8.01 6.32 -6.53
CA VAL A 222 -8.77 5.21 -7.12
C VAL A 222 -8.38 5.01 -8.58
N ASP A 223 -8.22 6.09 -9.36
CA ASP A 223 -7.70 6.01 -10.73
C ASP A 223 -6.29 5.40 -10.76
N PHE A 224 -5.42 5.75 -9.80
CA PHE A 224 -4.06 5.21 -9.73
C PHE A 224 -4.06 3.71 -9.43
N ASP A 225 -4.86 3.29 -8.46
CA ASP A 225 -5.07 1.89 -8.07
C ASP A 225 -5.45 1.03 -9.29
N GLU A 226 -6.47 1.45 -10.02
CA GLU A 226 -7.03 0.71 -11.15
C GLU A 226 -6.06 0.56 -12.33
N ARG A 227 -5.21 1.57 -12.56
CA ARG A 227 -4.43 1.67 -13.81
C ARG A 227 -2.94 1.42 -13.64
N MET A 228 -2.40 1.45 -12.42
CA MET A 228 -0.98 1.35 -12.17
C MET A 228 -0.60 0.03 -11.50
N ALA A 229 0.35 -0.69 -12.11
CA ALA A 229 0.88 -1.90 -11.51
C ALA A 229 1.53 -1.62 -10.14
N ASN A 230 1.23 -2.50 -9.17
CA ASN A 230 1.77 -2.49 -7.81
C ASN A 230 1.49 -1.18 -7.06
N VAL A 231 0.30 -0.64 -7.26
CA VAL A 231 -0.30 0.42 -6.46
C VAL A 231 -1.57 -0.16 -5.84
N ASP A 232 -1.83 0.15 -4.58
CA ASP A 232 -3.08 -0.18 -3.89
C ASP A 232 -3.52 0.99 -3.01
N VAL A 233 -4.82 1.11 -2.78
CA VAL A 233 -5.45 2.14 -1.95
C VAL A 233 -6.35 1.48 -0.90
N THR A 234 -6.06 1.74 0.36
CA THR A 234 -6.85 1.28 1.50
C THR A 234 -7.48 2.47 2.23
N ASP A 235 -8.77 2.36 2.55
CA ASP A 235 -9.50 3.34 3.37
C ASP A 235 -9.31 3.10 4.87
N ASP A 236 -10.02 3.82 5.74
CA ASP A 236 -10.10 3.45 7.16
C ASP A 236 -10.74 2.06 7.35
N PHE A 237 -10.48 1.44 8.51
CA PHE A 237 -10.96 0.09 8.83
C PHE A 237 -12.45 -0.14 8.59
N PHE A 238 -13.31 0.84 8.92
CA PHE A 238 -14.75 0.64 8.83
C PHE A 238 -15.22 0.71 7.38
N THR A 239 -14.77 1.72 6.63
CA THR A 239 -15.04 1.84 5.20
C THR A 239 -14.49 0.65 4.43
N GLU A 240 -13.27 0.24 4.72
CA GLU A 240 -12.61 -0.89 4.06
C GLU A 240 -13.36 -2.20 4.31
N ARG A 241 -13.80 -2.44 5.55
CA ARG A 241 -14.62 -3.61 5.90
C ARG A 241 -15.94 -3.61 5.15
N GLU A 242 -16.59 -2.46 4.99
CA GLU A 242 -17.83 -2.35 4.23
C GLU A 242 -17.63 -2.71 2.76
N LYS A 243 -16.51 -2.30 2.14
CA LYS A 243 -16.15 -2.72 0.77
C LYS A 243 -15.96 -4.23 0.68
N VAL A 244 -15.20 -4.83 1.61
CA VAL A 244 -14.99 -6.28 1.67
C VAL A 244 -16.32 -7.02 1.82
N TRP A 245 -17.21 -6.55 2.68
CA TRP A 245 -18.55 -7.14 2.86
C TRP A 245 -19.46 -6.96 1.64
N LYS A 246 -19.37 -5.83 0.96
CA LYS A 246 -20.11 -5.59 -0.28
C LYS A 246 -19.69 -6.58 -1.37
N LYS A 247 -18.41 -6.91 -1.47
CA LYS A 247 -17.89 -7.90 -2.43
C LYS A 247 -18.19 -9.35 -2.02
N ASN A 248 -17.85 -9.72 -0.79
CA ASN A 248 -17.78 -11.13 -0.36
C ASN A 248 -18.97 -11.59 0.50
N GLY A 249 -19.87 -10.66 0.85
CA GLY A 249 -21.03 -10.89 1.70
C GLY A 249 -20.81 -10.42 3.15
N PRO A 250 -21.88 -10.09 3.88
CA PRO A 250 -21.83 -9.46 5.20
C PRO A 250 -21.26 -10.35 6.32
N ASN A 251 -21.16 -11.66 6.08
CA ASN A 251 -20.59 -12.62 7.02
C ASN A 251 -19.12 -12.92 6.73
N TYR A 252 -18.50 -12.27 5.74
CA TYR A 252 -17.10 -12.47 5.44
C TYR A 252 -16.25 -11.97 6.63
N PRO A 253 -15.34 -12.79 7.16
CA PRO A 253 -14.54 -12.39 8.31
C PRO A 253 -13.49 -11.36 7.89
N PHE A 254 -13.53 -10.19 8.52
CA PHE A 254 -12.56 -9.13 8.30
C PHE A 254 -12.29 -8.38 9.61
N SER A 255 -11.19 -8.78 10.26
CA SER A 255 -10.74 -8.24 11.55
C SER A 255 -9.83 -7.01 11.36
N LYS A 256 -9.50 -6.32 12.46
CA LYS A 256 -8.56 -5.20 12.41
C LYS A 256 -7.18 -5.59 11.91
N GLY A 257 -6.74 -6.81 12.14
CA GLY A 257 -5.47 -7.19 11.55
C GLY A 257 -5.60 -7.69 10.12
N ASP A 258 -6.77 -8.19 9.67
CA ASP A 258 -6.95 -8.47 8.22
C ASP A 258 -6.81 -7.17 7.43
N TYR A 259 -7.30 -6.08 8.03
CA TYR A 259 -7.09 -4.73 7.56
C TYR A 259 -5.61 -4.32 7.54
N ILE A 260 -4.86 -4.51 8.64
CA ILE A 260 -3.41 -4.21 8.65
C ILE A 260 -2.67 -5.02 7.58
N ALA A 261 -3.05 -6.28 7.39
CA ALA A 261 -2.51 -7.14 6.36
C ALA A 261 -2.79 -6.63 4.95
N LYS A 262 -4.05 -6.29 4.63
CA LYS A 262 -4.44 -5.66 3.36
C LYS A 262 -3.61 -4.40 3.14
N THR A 263 -3.53 -3.53 4.15
CA THR A 263 -2.78 -2.27 4.09
C THR A 263 -1.27 -2.48 3.91
N LEU A 264 -0.70 -3.65 4.22
CA LEU A 264 0.73 -3.91 4.00
C LEU A 264 1.00 -4.67 2.70
N LEU A 265 0.02 -5.43 2.22
CA LEU A 265 0.24 -6.45 1.21
C LEU A 265 -0.56 -6.26 -0.07
N GLY A 266 -1.59 -5.42 -0.13
CA GLY A 266 -2.41 -5.31 -1.35
C GLY A 266 -1.61 -4.82 -2.56
N ALA A 267 -0.69 -3.87 -2.39
CA ALA A 267 0.23 -3.46 -3.47
C ALA A 267 1.24 -4.56 -3.89
N ILE A 268 1.38 -5.63 -3.09
CA ILE A 268 2.36 -6.71 -3.27
C ILE A 268 1.68 -7.98 -3.82
N ASP A 269 0.48 -8.29 -3.34
CA ASP A 269 -0.22 -9.55 -3.56
C ASP A 269 -1.61 -9.29 -4.16
N PRO A 270 -1.82 -9.62 -5.45
CA PRO A 270 -3.08 -9.38 -6.13
C PRO A 270 -4.30 -10.11 -5.54
N GLU A 271 -4.10 -11.22 -4.82
CA GLU A 271 -5.22 -11.93 -4.20
C GLU A 271 -5.67 -11.24 -2.91
N ILE A 272 -4.73 -10.64 -2.17
CA ILE A 272 -5.05 -9.75 -1.05
C ILE A 272 -5.68 -8.47 -1.59
N ASP A 273 -5.14 -7.93 -2.67
CA ASP A 273 -5.67 -6.72 -3.28
C ASP A 273 -7.15 -6.89 -3.65
N ALA A 274 -7.43 -7.99 -4.35
CA ALA A 274 -8.78 -8.32 -4.80
C ALA A 274 -9.76 -8.68 -3.66
N ILE A 275 -9.51 -8.50 -2.38
CA ILE A 275 -10.54 -8.80 -1.36
C ILE A 275 -11.63 -7.72 -1.29
N ASN A 276 -11.34 -6.48 -1.68
CA ASN A 276 -12.28 -5.35 -1.66
C ASN A 276 -12.70 -4.90 -3.08
N ASP A 277 -11.98 -5.29 -4.13
CA ASP A 277 -12.31 -4.95 -5.53
C ASP A 277 -13.63 -5.53 -6.01
N THR A 278 -14.66 -4.72 -6.26
CA THR A 278 -15.84 -5.25 -6.95
C THR A 278 -15.51 -5.54 -8.43
N PRO A 279 -15.85 -6.73 -8.97
CA PRO A 279 -15.84 -6.92 -10.42
C PRO A 279 -16.76 -5.86 -11.04
N TRP A 280 -16.25 -5.12 -12.01
CA TRP A 280 -17.04 -4.16 -12.78
C TRP A 280 -18.27 -4.87 -13.38
N LEU A 281 -19.48 -4.35 -13.08
CA LEU A 281 -20.71 -4.72 -13.78
C LEU A 281 -20.71 -4.13 -15.20
#